data_AF-A0A3N5HZ92-F1
#
_entry.id   AF-A0A3N5HZ92-F1
#
_cell.length_a   1.000
_cell.length_b   1.000
_cell.length_c   1.000
_cell.angle_alpha   90.00
_cell.angle_beta   90.00
_cell.angle_gamma   90.00
#
_symmetry.space_group_name_H-M   'P 1'
#
loop_
_entity.id
_entity.type
_entity.pdbx_description
1 polymer ?
#
loop_
_entity_poly.entity_id
_entity_poly.type
_entity_poly.pdbx_seq_one_letter_code
_entity_poly.pdbx_strand_id
1 'polypeptide(L)'
;MRDDVAVETQATELLRTLIRNGCVNTGEPASGHEDRSVDALEDFFARSGLSCERYTSEPGRTSLIVRIEGSDPQAPTLLLMGHTDVVPVNASGWQRDPFAGDLVDG
;
A
#
# COMPACT_ATOMS: atom_id res chain seq x y z
N MET A 1 -3.12 -18.49 19.75
CA MET A 1 -2.87 -17.11 20.16
C MET A 1 -2.22 -16.44 18.97
N ARG A 2 -2.91 -15.49 18.32
CA ARG A 2 -2.28 -14.66 17.29
C ARG A 2 -1.13 -13.92 17.98
N ASP A 3 0.02 -13.88 17.34
CA ASP A 3 1.15 -13.13 17.85
C ASP A 3 0.91 -11.66 17.48
N ASP A 4 0.21 -10.94 18.37
CA ASP A 4 -0.19 -9.55 18.12
C ASP A 4 1.02 -8.64 17.89
N VAL A 5 2.17 -8.95 18.52
CA VAL A 5 3.45 -8.27 18.31
C VAL A 5 3.96 -8.48 16.89
N ALA A 6 3.78 -9.68 16.34
CA ALA A 6 4.15 -9.96 14.95
C ALA A 6 3.29 -9.18 13.96
N VAL A 7 1.98 -9.04 14.21
CA VAL A 7 1.07 -8.26 13.35
C VAL A 7 1.43 -6.78 13.37
N GLU A 8 1.67 -6.22 14.56
CA GLU A 8 2.08 -4.81 14.72
C GLU A 8 3.38 -4.52 13.97
N THR A 9 4.38 -5.39 14.12
CA THR A 9 5.67 -5.27 13.44
C THR A 9 5.51 -5.33 11.91
N GLN A 10 4.74 -6.30 11.42
CA GLN A 10 4.48 -6.46 9.98
C GLN A 10 3.74 -5.26 9.40
N ALA A 11 2.70 -4.78 10.08
CA ALA A 11 1.93 -3.61 9.64
C ALA A 11 2.79 -2.35 9.63
N THR A 12 3.61 -2.15 10.66
CA THR A 12 4.51 -1.00 10.77
C THR A 12 5.56 -0.99 9.66
N GLU A 13 6.21 -2.12 9.38
CA GLU A 13 7.21 -2.20 8.32
C GLU A 13 6.60 -2.10 6.92
N LEU A 14 5.41 -2.67 6.70
CA LEU A 14 4.67 -2.46 5.46
C LEU A 14 4.35 -0.97 5.26
N LEU A 15 3.78 -0.32 6.27
CA LEU A 15 3.45 1.11 6.21
C LEU A 15 4.70 1.97 5.93
N ARG A 16 5.81 1.71 6.62
CA ARG A 16 7.09 2.41 6.40
C ARG A 16 7.58 2.23 4.97
N THR A 17 7.43 1.04 4.41
CA THR A 17 7.79 0.76 3.00
C THR A 17 6.89 1.55 2.03
N LEU A 18 5.58 1.55 2.24
CA LEU A 18 4.64 2.31 1.42
C LEU A 18 4.89 3.83 1.48
N ILE A 19 5.25 4.36 2.66
CA ILE A 19 5.65 5.77 2.81
C ILE A 19 6.90 6.07 1.98
N ARG A 20 7.94 5.21 2.09
CA ARG A 20 9.20 5.37 1.34
C ARG A 20 9.04 5.26 -0.16
N ASN A 21 8.05 4.51 -0.63
CA ASN A 21 7.72 4.47 -2.04
C ASN A 21 7.33 5.86 -2.56
N GLY A 22 6.83 6.78 -1.73
CA GLY A 22 6.62 8.16 -2.11
C GLY A 22 5.78 8.27 -3.39
N CYS A 23 4.64 7.60 -3.40
CA CYS A 23 3.73 7.58 -4.55
C CYS A 23 3.02 8.93 -4.69
N VAL A 24 3.72 9.96 -5.17
CA VAL A 24 3.23 11.35 -5.20
C VAL A 24 2.48 11.62 -6.50
N ASN A 25 1.18 11.85 -6.39
CA ASN A 25 0.33 12.26 -7.49
C ASN A 25 0.28 13.79 -7.59
N THR A 26 0.77 14.34 -8.69
CA THR A 26 0.79 15.79 -8.95
C THR A 26 -0.47 16.27 -9.67
N GLY A 27 -1.43 15.38 -9.93
CA GLY A 27 -2.61 15.62 -10.77
C GLY A 27 -2.38 15.32 -12.25
N GLU A 28 -1.14 15.04 -12.65
CA GLU A 28 -0.81 14.65 -14.02
C GLU A 28 -0.98 13.13 -14.21
N PRO A 29 -1.51 12.65 -15.35
CA PRO A 29 -1.76 11.22 -15.57
C PRO A 29 -0.54 10.32 -15.39
N ALA A 30 0.65 10.83 -15.67
CA ALA A 30 1.92 10.10 -15.56
C ALA A 30 2.57 10.16 -14.15
N SER A 31 1.94 10.83 -13.19
CA SER A 31 2.45 10.97 -11.81
C SER A 31 1.94 9.85 -10.88
N GLY A 32 2.30 9.85 -9.60
CA GLY A 32 1.91 8.82 -8.64
C GLY A 32 2.94 7.70 -8.56
N HIS A 33 3.11 6.93 -9.64
CA HIS A 33 3.96 5.73 -9.63
C HIS A 33 3.53 4.75 -8.50
N GLU A 34 2.22 4.48 -8.43
CA GLU A 34 1.60 3.54 -7.50
C GLU A 34 2.07 2.10 -7.73
N ASP A 35 2.60 1.78 -8.91
CA ASP A 35 3.24 0.50 -9.23
C ASP A 35 4.29 0.10 -8.19
N ARG A 36 5.07 1.05 -7.64
CA ARG A 36 6.02 0.79 -6.55
C ARG A 36 5.35 0.24 -5.28
N SER A 37 4.19 0.78 -4.93
CA SER A 37 3.40 0.31 -3.78
C SER A 37 2.64 -0.98 -4.08
N VAL A 38 2.23 -1.18 -5.33
CA VAL A 38 1.67 -2.46 -5.78
C VAL A 38 2.71 -3.57 -5.67
N ASP A 39 3.96 -3.33 -6.07
CA ASP A 39 5.05 -4.31 -5.95
C ASP A 39 5.30 -4.69 -4.49
N ALA A 40 5.37 -3.69 -3.59
CA ALA A 40 5.54 -3.93 -2.15
C ALA A 40 4.36 -4.73 -1.54
N LEU A 41 3.12 -4.45 -1.97
CA LEU A 41 1.94 -5.16 -1.50
C LEU A 41 1.90 -6.60 -2.01
N GLU A 42 2.25 -6.84 -3.28
CA GLU A 42 2.33 -8.20 -3.78
C GLU A 42 3.40 -9.03 -3.09
N ASP A 43 4.58 -8.46 -2.84
CA ASP A 43 5.64 -9.12 -2.07
C ASP A 43 5.16 -9.48 -0.66
N PHE A 44 4.40 -8.58 -0.02
CA PHE A 44 3.77 -8.83 1.27
C PHE A 44 2.77 -9.99 1.21
N PHE A 45 1.97 -10.09 0.14
CA PHE A 45 1.00 -11.16 -0.04
C PHE A 45 1.56 -12.46 -0.64
N ALA A 46 2.78 -12.48 -1.17
CA ALA A 46 3.33 -13.61 -1.93
C ALA A 46 3.30 -14.96 -1.19
N ARG A 47 3.38 -14.94 0.15
CA ARG A 47 3.35 -16.16 0.99
C ARG A 47 1.97 -16.49 1.57
N SER A 48 0.95 -15.68 1.28
CA SER A 48 -0.40 -15.85 1.81
C SER A 48 -1.23 -16.87 1.03
N GLY A 49 -0.83 -17.21 -0.20
CA GLY A 49 -1.63 -18.00 -1.14
C GLY A 49 -2.82 -17.25 -1.74
N LEU A 50 -2.95 -15.95 -1.47
CA LEU A 50 -4.00 -15.10 -2.05
C LEU A 50 -3.69 -14.75 -3.51
N SER A 51 -4.73 -14.65 -4.32
CA SER A 51 -4.61 -14.17 -5.70
C SER A 51 -4.48 -12.64 -5.72
N CYS A 52 -3.51 -12.16 -6.50
CA CYS A 52 -3.24 -10.75 -6.75
C CYS A 52 -3.48 -10.44 -8.23
N GLU A 53 -4.28 -9.42 -8.52
CA GLU A 53 -4.58 -8.97 -9.89
C GLU A 53 -4.20 -7.48 -10.04
N ARG A 54 -3.36 -7.18 -11.04
CA ARG A 54 -2.97 -5.81 -11.38
C ARG A 54 -3.89 -5.23 -12.46
N TYR A 55 -4.27 -3.97 -12.27
CA TYR A 55 -4.97 -3.16 -13.27
C TYR A 55 -4.22 -1.85 -13.47
N THR A 56 -3.73 -1.61 -14.68
CA THR A 56 -2.95 -0.42 -15.01
C THR A 56 -3.74 0.45 -15.98
N SER A 57 -4.09 1.67 -15.56
CA SER A 57 -4.81 2.62 -16.42
C SER A 57 -3.86 3.43 -17.30
N GLU A 58 -2.68 3.79 -16.78
CA GLU A 58 -1.59 4.49 -17.45
C GLU A 58 -0.25 3.96 -16.91
N PRO A 59 0.88 4.11 -17.62
CA PRO A 59 2.18 3.70 -17.11
C PRO A 59 2.45 4.26 -15.70
N GLY A 60 2.70 3.38 -14.72
CA GLY A 60 2.90 3.73 -13.31
C GLY A 60 1.63 3.90 -12.48
N ARG A 61 0.44 3.96 -13.09
CA ARG A 61 -0.87 4.09 -12.43
C ARG A 61 -1.52 2.71 -12.24
N THR A 62 -0.91 1.87 -11.39
CA THR A 62 -1.38 0.50 -11.17
C THR A 62 -2.19 0.39 -9.88
N SER A 63 -3.34 -0.28 -9.97
CA SER A 63 -4.14 -0.73 -8.84
C SER A 63 -3.93 -2.24 -8.61
N LEU A 64 -4.01 -2.67 -7.36
CA LEU A 64 -3.95 -4.08 -6.97
C LEU A 64 -5.29 -4.51 -6.39
N ILE A 65 -5.81 -5.64 -6.87
CA ILE A 65 -6.95 -6.34 -6.25
C ILE A 65 -6.43 -7.63 -5.62
N VAL A 66 -6.69 -7.80 -4.33
CA VAL A 66 -6.41 -9.04 -3.59
C VAL A 66 -7.72 -9.63 -3.12
N ARG A 67 -7.89 -10.93 -3.31
CA ARG A 67 -9.15 -11.63 -2.98
C ARG A 67 -8.92 -12.68 -1.92
N ILE A 68 -9.77 -12.64 -0.89
CA ILE A 68 -9.94 -13.73 0.07
C ILE A 68 -11.30 -14.34 -0.23
N GLU A 69 -11.32 -15.62 -0.63
CA GLU A 69 -12.58 -16.32 -0.89
C GLU A 69 -13.35 -16.54 0.41
N GLY A 70 -14.64 -16.18 0.39
CA GLY A 70 -15.55 -16.42 1.50
C GLY A 70 -15.94 -17.89 1.60
N SER A 71 -16.35 -18.33 2.78
CA SER A 71 -16.85 -19.70 2.98
C SER A 71 -18.25 -19.94 2.38
N ASP A 72 -19.02 -18.88 2.13
CA ASP A 72 -20.34 -18.92 1.50
C ASP A 72 -20.33 -18.15 0.16
N PRO A 73 -20.38 -18.85 -0.98
CA PRO A 73 -20.42 -18.22 -2.30
C PRO A 73 -21.68 -17.40 -2.60
N GLN A 74 -22.72 -17.49 -1.77
CA GLN A 74 -23.96 -16.72 -1.92
C GLN A 74 -23.99 -15.46 -1.05
N ALA A 75 -23.02 -15.29 -0.16
CA ALA A 75 -22.92 -14.10 0.68
C ALA A 75 -22.54 -12.86 -0.16
N PRO A 76 -22.98 -11.64 0.23
CA PRO A 76 -22.53 -10.41 -0.41
C PRO A 76 -21.00 -10.21 -0.29
N THR A 77 -20.39 -9.66 -1.34
CA THR A 77 -18.98 -9.28 -1.33
C THR A 77 -18.73 -8.03 -0.49
N LEU A 78 -17.75 -8.08 0.42
CA LEU A 78 -17.20 -6.90 1.09
C LEU A 78 -15.96 -6.42 0.34
N LEU A 79 -15.95 -5.15 -0.07
CA LEU A 79 -14.78 -4.50 -0.66
C LEU A 79 -14.15 -3.52 0.33
N LEU A 80 -12.88 -3.73 0.65
CA LEU A 80 -12.05 -2.76 1.34
C LEU A 80 -11.27 -1.97 0.29
N MET A 81 -11.67 -0.72 0.05
CA MET A 81 -11.07 0.16 -0.95
C MET A 81 -10.25 1.25 -0.28
N GLY A 82 -9.02 1.44 -0.77
CA GLY A 82 -8.14 2.54 -0.40
C GLY A 82 -7.33 3.00 -1.61
N HIS A 83 -6.61 4.11 -1.46
CA HIS A 83 -5.68 4.61 -2.47
C HIS A 83 -4.27 4.63 -1.88
N THR A 84 -3.26 4.43 -2.73
CA THR A 84 -1.84 4.33 -2.32
C THR A 84 -1.04 5.58 -2.64
N ASP A 85 -1.61 6.52 -3.41
CA ASP A 85 -1.00 7.78 -3.72
C ASP A 85 -1.25 8.84 -2.65
N VAL A 86 -0.34 9.81 -2.62
CA VAL A 86 -0.41 10.98 -1.76
C VAL A 86 -0.19 12.25 -2.57
N VAL A 87 -0.57 13.38 -1.97
CA VAL A 87 -0.35 14.70 -2.56
C VAL A 87 1.12 15.14 -2.45
N PRO A 88 1.56 16.13 -3.25
CA PRO A 88 2.89 16.71 -3.11
C PRO A 88 3.08 17.37 -1.74
N VAL A 89 4.34 17.40 -1.28
CA VAL A 89 4.72 17.98 0.01
C VAL A 89 5.73 19.10 -0.17
N ASN A 90 5.68 20.11 0.69
CA ASN A 90 6.75 21.10 0.81
C ASN A 90 7.76 20.63 1.86
N ALA A 91 8.88 20.07 1.42
CA ALA A 91 9.92 19.51 2.30
C ALA A 91 10.44 20.51 3.35
N SER A 92 10.48 21.81 3.03
CA SER A 92 10.94 22.84 3.98
C SER A 92 10.05 23.01 5.21
N GLY A 93 8.79 22.55 5.13
CA GLY A 93 7.84 22.57 6.25
C GLY A 93 7.98 21.38 7.20
N TRP A 94 8.85 20.41 6.91
CA TRP A 94 8.99 19.20 7.71
C TRP A 94 10.22 19.23 8.61
N GLN A 95 10.08 18.69 9.81
CA GLN A 95 11.20 18.50 10.75
C GLN A 95 12.08 17.30 10.39
N ARG A 96 11.55 16.37 9.59
CA ARG A 96 12.21 15.14 9.09
C ARG A 96 11.84 14.94 7.63
N ASP A 97 12.52 14.04 6.94
CA ASP A 97 12.13 13.71 5.56
C ASP A 97 10.70 13.11 5.54
N PRO A 98 9.74 13.72 4.80
CA PRO A 98 8.35 13.28 4.73
C PRO A 98 8.19 11.84 4.21
N PHE A 99 9.18 11.30 3.50
CA PHE A 99 9.14 9.97 2.92
C PHE A 99 10.19 9.02 3.53
N ALA A 100 10.90 9.40 4.60
CA ALA A 100 11.85 8.49 5.24
C ALA A 100 11.18 7.28 5.91
N GLY A 101 9.91 7.41 6.29
CA GLY A 101 9.20 6.40 7.08
C GLY A 101 9.90 6.18 8.42
N ASP A 102 10.30 7.26 9.10
CA ASP A 102 10.90 7.20 10.44
C ASP A 102 9.87 6.76 11.49
N LEU A 103 10.33 6.02 12.51
CA LEU A 103 9.53 5.67 13.70
C LEU A 103 10.15 6.40 14.87
N VAL A 104 9.37 7.21 15.57
CA VAL A 104 9.87 8.12 16.62
C VAL A 104 8.93 8.04 17.80
N ASP A 105 9.44 7.53 18.91
CA ASP A 105 8.71 7.31 20.18
C ASP A 105 7.56 6.29 20.11
N GLY A 106 7.66 5.33 19.16
CA GLY A 106 6.73 4.22 18.98
C GLY A 106 5.56 4.55 18.07
#